data_AF-A0A6S7HBM4-F1
#
_entry.id   AF-A0A6S7HBM4-F1
#
_cell.length_a   1.000
_cell.length_b   1.000
_cell.length_c   1.000
_cell.angle_alpha   90.00
_cell.angle_beta   90.00
_cell.angle_gamma   90.00
#
_symmetry.space_group_name_H-M   'P 1'
#
loop_
_entity.id
_entity.type
_entity.pdbx_description
1 polymer ?
#
loop_
_entity_poly.entity_id
_entity_poly.type
_entity_poly.pdbx_seq_one_letter_code
_entity_poly.pdbx_strand_id
1 'polypeptide(L)'
;VTYESCKQILTSPRNNGNGVYKIIVGNNQEIDVYCQMTSVSGCKGGGWTLAMKIDGSLSTFKYSSSYWTNKNTYNDDAHGRNSGLDNREYKGSTYWRTSFKEICVVMQYGGIGGHLRAFSFSYSASSLFDLIADGKYRQTRLGRSQWKSLISGSSLQRHCNREGFNVRGDSKLSKYRVTVKVRLGIIANQQTHCDTPDSYVGLGAEGGLNYPSDPNWCQPPDKSVNSAGNLGQCSPDNGNKNTKAMTYILVR
;
A
#
# COMPACT_ATOMS: atom_id res chain seq x y z
N VAL A 1 17.95 -1.52 -28.61
CA VAL A 1 17.19 -2.43 -27.72
C VAL A 1 16.31 -1.57 -26.84
N THR A 2 15.00 -1.70 -27.00
CA THR A 2 13.98 -1.13 -26.12
C THR A 2 13.60 -2.16 -25.07
N TYR A 3 13.29 -1.72 -23.85
CA TYR A 3 12.84 -2.59 -22.76
C TYR A 3 11.46 -2.15 -22.31
N GLU A 4 10.58 -3.09 -22.01
CA GLU A 4 9.20 -2.83 -21.60
C GLU A 4 8.99 -2.92 -20.08
N SER A 5 10.01 -3.38 -19.35
CA SER A 5 9.95 -3.50 -17.89
C SER A 5 11.32 -3.50 -17.24
N CYS A 6 11.37 -3.15 -15.96
CA CYS A 6 12.57 -3.31 -15.13
C CYS A 6 13.03 -4.77 -15.06
N LYS A 7 12.13 -5.73 -15.22
CA LYS A 7 12.46 -7.16 -15.27
C LYS A 7 13.27 -7.55 -16.50
N GLN A 8 12.93 -7.01 -17.68
CA GLN A 8 13.74 -7.21 -18.89
C GLN A 8 15.11 -6.54 -18.78
N ILE A 9 15.17 -5.35 -18.16
CA ILE A 9 16.44 -4.65 -17.94
C ILE A 9 17.34 -5.43 -16.99
N LEU A 10 16.80 -6.03 -15.92
CA LEU A 10 17.54 -6.81 -14.92
C LEU A 10 18.45 -7.88 -15.54
N THR A 11 17.99 -8.53 -16.63
CA THR A 11 18.71 -9.60 -17.33
C THR A 11 19.54 -9.08 -18.52
N SER A 12 19.59 -7.77 -18.72
CA SER A 12 20.26 -7.14 -19.87
C SER A 12 21.63 -6.57 -19.50
N PRO A 13 22.52 -6.34 -20.48
CA PRO A 13 23.78 -5.63 -20.25
C PRO A 13 23.63 -4.17 -19.78
N ARG A 14 22.42 -3.60 -19.82
CA ARG A 14 22.16 -2.24 -19.33
C ARG A 14 21.88 -2.16 -17.83
N ASN A 15 21.81 -3.27 -17.12
CA ASN A 15 21.61 -3.27 -15.68
C ASN A 15 22.83 -2.68 -14.96
N ASN A 16 22.69 -1.44 -14.50
CA ASN A 16 23.70 -0.71 -13.72
C ASN A 16 23.31 -0.60 -12.23
N GLY A 17 22.45 -1.49 -11.74
CA GLY A 17 21.94 -1.46 -10.37
C GLY A 17 20.65 -0.64 -10.21
N ASN A 18 20.29 -0.33 -8.96
CA ASN A 18 19.06 0.41 -8.66
C ASN A 18 19.14 1.82 -9.24
N GLY A 19 18.07 2.30 -9.85
CA GLY A 19 18.07 3.65 -10.42
C GLY A 19 16.95 3.87 -11.42
N VAL A 20 17.01 5.02 -12.09
CA VAL A 20 16.04 5.39 -13.10
C VAL A 20 16.45 4.84 -14.46
N TYR A 21 15.50 4.19 -15.12
CA TYR A 21 15.66 3.63 -16.46
C TYR A 21 14.52 4.06 -17.36
N LYS A 22 14.77 4.00 -18.67
CA LYS A 22 13.76 4.20 -19.70
C LYS A 22 13.11 2.86 -20.04
N ILE A 23 11.79 2.81 -19.97
CA ILE A 23 10.99 1.69 -20.48
C ILE A 23 9.95 2.17 -21.48
N ILE A 24 9.54 1.28 -22.36
CA ILE A 24 8.46 1.48 -23.32
C ILE A 24 7.16 0.93 -22.75
N VAL A 25 6.09 1.71 -22.82
CA VAL A 25 4.75 1.34 -22.35
C VAL A 25 3.69 1.65 -23.41
N GLY A 26 2.65 0.82 -23.48
CA GLY A 26 1.49 1.03 -24.36
C GLY A 26 1.87 1.22 -25.83
N ASN A 27 1.40 2.33 -26.43
CA ASN A 27 1.63 2.70 -27.83
C ASN A 27 3.06 3.20 -28.09
N ASN A 28 4.07 2.41 -27.69
CA ASN A 28 5.48 2.70 -27.89
C ASN A 28 5.97 4.02 -27.24
N GLN A 29 5.35 4.41 -26.11
CA GLN A 29 5.75 5.61 -25.38
C GLN A 29 6.87 5.30 -24.40
N GLU A 30 7.93 6.11 -24.43
CA GLU A 30 9.02 6.01 -23.47
C GLU A 30 8.69 6.78 -22.18
N ILE A 31 8.91 6.13 -21.04
CA ILE A 31 8.81 6.75 -19.71
C ILE A 31 10.04 6.42 -18.88
N ASP A 32 10.41 7.35 -18.01
CA ASP A 32 11.45 7.13 -17.01
C ASP A 32 10.84 6.53 -15.74
N VAL A 33 11.38 5.43 -15.26
CA VAL A 33 10.88 4.69 -14.09
C VAL A 33 12.00 4.32 -13.15
N TYR A 34 11.73 4.32 -11.85
CA TYR A 34 12.67 3.73 -10.91
C TYR A 34 12.57 2.21 -10.93
N CYS A 35 13.71 1.56 -11.21
CA CYS A 35 13.88 0.13 -11.14
C CYS A 35 14.66 -0.26 -9.88
N GLN A 36 14.01 -1.05 -9.04
CA GLN A 36 14.64 -1.75 -7.93
C GLN A 36 15.20 -3.08 -8.45
N MET A 37 16.48 -3.05 -8.84
CA MET A 37 17.23 -4.16 -9.41
C MET A 37 17.75 -5.14 -8.36
N THR A 38 18.08 -4.66 -7.16
CA THR A 38 18.46 -5.54 -6.06
C THR A 38 17.22 -6.11 -5.37
N SER A 39 17.35 -7.33 -4.85
CA SER A 39 16.30 -7.96 -4.06
C SER A 39 15.94 -7.13 -2.83
N VAL A 40 14.65 -6.88 -2.62
CA VAL A 40 14.12 -6.35 -1.36
C VAL A 40 13.71 -7.54 -0.52
N SER A 41 14.16 -7.64 0.73
CA SER A 41 13.83 -8.81 1.59
C SER A 41 12.30 -8.97 1.71
N GLY A 42 11.80 -10.12 1.23
CA GLY A 42 10.36 -10.42 1.12
C GLY A 42 9.77 -10.28 -0.30
N CYS A 43 10.39 -9.50 -1.17
CA CYS A 43 10.05 -9.43 -2.58
C CYS A 43 11.01 -10.30 -3.40
N LYS A 44 10.47 -11.32 -4.08
CA LYS A 44 11.28 -12.35 -4.73
C LYS A 44 12.08 -11.76 -5.89
N GLY A 45 13.41 -11.70 -5.76
CA GLY A 45 14.32 -11.20 -6.79
C GLY A 45 14.23 -9.69 -7.03
N GLY A 46 14.85 -9.22 -8.11
CA GLY A 46 14.88 -7.81 -8.52
C GLY A 46 14.03 -7.48 -9.75
N GLY A 47 14.29 -6.31 -10.33
CA GLY A 47 13.63 -5.84 -11.54
C GLY A 47 12.21 -5.34 -11.29
N TRP A 48 11.96 -4.76 -10.11
CA TRP A 48 10.68 -4.20 -9.73
C TRP A 48 10.57 -2.75 -10.18
N THR A 49 9.43 -2.37 -10.75
CA THR A 49 9.12 -1.00 -11.15
C THR A 49 8.35 -0.29 -10.04
N LEU A 50 8.85 0.85 -9.56
CA LEU A 50 8.15 1.63 -8.55
C LEU A 50 6.90 2.31 -9.12
N ALA A 51 5.78 2.20 -8.41
CA ALA A 51 4.53 2.87 -8.76
C ALA A 51 4.16 4.02 -7.82
N MET A 52 4.25 3.77 -6.50
CA MET A 52 3.85 4.74 -5.48
C MET A 52 4.70 4.63 -4.22
N LYS A 53 4.86 5.76 -3.53
CA LYS A 53 5.43 5.89 -2.18
C LYS A 53 4.44 6.70 -1.32
N ILE A 54 4.06 6.17 -0.16
CA ILE A 54 2.97 6.70 0.67
C ILE A 54 3.51 6.90 2.08
N ASP A 55 3.50 8.14 2.56
CA ASP A 55 3.81 8.43 3.96
C ASP A 55 2.55 8.27 4.78
N GLY A 56 2.53 7.23 5.62
CA GLY A 56 1.40 6.94 6.50
C GLY A 56 1.02 8.09 7.43
N SER A 57 1.93 9.01 7.76
CA SER A 57 1.65 10.17 8.59
C SER A 57 0.86 11.27 7.87
N LEU A 58 0.80 11.23 6.53
CA LEU A 58 0.17 12.24 5.69
C LEU A 58 -1.18 11.80 5.15
N SER A 59 -2.02 12.78 4.80
CA SER A 59 -3.38 12.53 4.29
C SER A 59 -3.47 12.45 2.76
N THR A 60 -2.37 12.73 2.04
CA THR A 60 -2.29 12.83 0.58
C THR A 60 -2.88 11.61 -0.12
N PHE A 61 -2.53 10.41 0.35
CA PHE A 61 -2.96 9.15 -0.24
C PHE A 61 -3.93 8.36 0.64
N LYS A 62 -4.67 9.02 1.55
CA LYS A 62 -5.77 8.35 2.28
C LYS A 62 -6.78 7.72 1.31
N TYR A 63 -7.61 6.79 1.78
CA TYR A 63 -8.55 6.03 0.93
C TYR A 63 -9.36 6.90 -0.04
N SER A 64 -9.94 8.00 0.46
CA SER A 64 -10.78 8.92 -0.33
C SER A 64 -10.02 9.83 -1.30
N SER A 65 -8.69 9.80 -1.31
CA SER A 65 -7.89 10.64 -2.20
C SER A 65 -8.21 10.39 -3.67
N SER A 66 -8.38 11.46 -4.43
CA SER A 66 -8.59 11.39 -5.89
C SER A 66 -7.36 10.84 -6.61
N TYR A 67 -6.17 10.86 -6.00
CA TYR A 67 -4.97 10.23 -6.57
C TYR A 67 -5.14 8.73 -6.82
N TRP A 68 -6.07 8.04 -6.16
CA TRP A 68 -6.35 6.63 -6.47
C TRP A 68 -7.15 6.45 -7.77
N THR A 69 -7.93 7.45 -8.17
CA THR A 69 -8.93 7.37 -9.25
C THR A 69 -8.64 8.32 -10.41
N ASN A 70 -7.55 9.09 -10.37
CA ASN A 70 -7.08 9.96 -11.45
C ASN A 70 -5.74 9.48 -12.04
N LYS A 71 -5.39 10.03 -13.20
CA LYS A 71 -4.10 9.80 -13.88
C LYS A 71 -3.12 10.97 -13.65
N ASN A 72 -3.23 11.65 -12.50
CA ASN A 72 -2.31 12.71 -12.11
C ASN A 72 -1.13 12.10 -11.35
N THR A 73 0.07 12.63 -11.58
CA THR A 73 1.27 12.32 -10.81
C THR A 73 1.30 13.10 -9.49
N TYR A 74 2.20 12.69 -8.58
CA TYR A 74 2.55 13.45 -7.39
C TYR A 74 4.04 13.28 -7.12
N ASN A 75 4.79 14.37 -7.03
CA ASN A 75 6.26 14.36 -6.90
C ASN A 75 6.99 13.49 -7.95
N ASP A 76 6.43 13.32 -9.15
CA ASP A 76 7.07 12.57 -10.26
C ASP A 76 8.13 13.42 -10.99
N ASP A 77 8.95 14.11 -10.21
CA ASP A 77 10.10 14.88 -10.67
C ASP A 77 11.37 14.01 -10.68
N ALA A 78 12.48 14.57 -11.17
CA ALA A 78 13.75 13.83 -11.22
C ALA A 78 14.20 13.37 -9.83
N HIS A 79 13.91 14.13 -8.77
CA HIS A 79 14.29 13.77 -7.41
C HIS A 79 13.44 12.60 -6.90
N GLY A 80 12.12 12.67 -7.03
CA GLY A 80 11.19 11.62 -6.60
C GLY A 80 11.43 10.28 -7.31
N ARG A 81 11.83 10.32 -8.59
CA ARG A 81 12.24 9.13 -9.34
C ARG A 81 13.61 8.59 -8.90
N ASN A 82 14.60 9.45 -8.68
CA ASN A 82 15.97 9.00 -8.38
C ASN A 82 16.17 8.56 -6.93
N SER A 83 15.35 9.04 -5.99
CA SER A 83 15.55 8.79 -4.55
C SER A 83 15.19 7.37 -4.10
N GLY A 84 14.62 6.54 -4.99
CA GLY A 84 14.34 5.13 -4.70
C GLY A 84 13.35 4.93 -3.56
N LEU A 85 13.63 4.06 -2.59
CA LEU A 85 12.77 3.81 -1.44
C LEU A 85 13.07 4.81 -0.30
N ASP A 86 12.85 6.10 -0.54
CA ASP A 86 13.04 7.19 0.44
C ASP A 86 11.75 7.53 1.20
N ASN A 87 11.78 8.60 2.01
CA ASN A 87 10.63 9.05 2.82
C ASN A 87 9.83 10.19 2.15
N ARG A 88 9.95 10.38 0.83
CA ARG A 88 9.16 11.38 0.10
C ARG A 88 7.98 10.69 -0.60
N GLU A 89 6.78 11.20 -0.39
CA GLU A 89 5.59 10.73 -1.11
C GLU A 89 5.76 10.86 -2.63
N TYR A 90 5.26 9.87 -3.38
CA TYR A 90 5.41 9.79 -4.84
C TYR A 90 4.26 9.01 -5.46
N LYS A 91 3.79 9.45 -6.62
CA LYS A 91 2.94 8.70 -7.54
C LYS A 91 3.42 8.92 -8.96
N GLY A 92 3.94 7.87 -9.57
CA GLY A 92 4.46 7.89 -10.94
C GLY A 92 3.41 7.59 -11.99
N SER A 93 3.73 7.93 -13.24
CA SER A 93 2.90 7.52 -14.39
C SER A 93 2.77 6.00 -14.58
N THR A 94 3.71 5.23 -14.04
CA THR A 94 3.67 3.76 -13.96
C THR A 94 2.40 3.23 -13.31
N TYR A 95 1.79 3.99 -12.38
CA TYR A 95 0.52 3.63 -11.73
C TYR A 95 -0.61 3.31 -12.72
N TRP A 96 -0.68 4.01 -13.87
CA TRP A 96 -1.73 3.80 -14.88
C TRP A 96 -1.21 3.37 -16.26
N ARG A 97 0.11 3.30 -16.45
CA ARG A 97 0.73 2.96 -17.74
C ARG A 97 1.37 1.58 -17.79
N THR A 98 1.54 0.91 -16.65
CA THR A 98 2.33 -0.32 -16.58
C THR A 98 1.46 -1.51 -16.20
N SER A 99 1.37 -2.49 -17.10
CA SER A 99 0.81 -3.81 -16.80
C SER A 99 1.79 -4.63 -15.99
N PHE A 100 1.27 -5.51 -15.15
CA PHE A 100 2.10 -6.34 -14.27
C PHE A 100 1.45 -7.69 -13.98
N LYS A 101 2.25 -8.61 -13.46
CA LYS A 101 1.84 -9.95 -13.01
C LYS A 101 2.14 -10.19 -11.53
N GLU A 102 2.98 -9.36 -10.92
CA GLU A 102 3.31 -9.43 -9.52
C GLU A 102 3.27 -8.04 -8.87
N ILE A 103 2.92 -8.01 -7.58
CA ILE A 103 2.96 -6.82 -6.74
C ILE A 103 3.91 -7.11 -5.58
N CYS A 104 4.73 -6.13 -5.24
CA CYS A 104 5.56 -6.08 -4.04
C CYS A 104 5.09 -4.92 -3.18
N VAL A 105 4.69 -5.23 -1.94
CA VAL A 105 4.34 -4.24 -0.92
C VAL A 105 5.48 -4.19 0.08
N VAL A 106 6.02 -2.99 0.28
CA VAL A 106 7.11 -2.73 1.21
C VAL A 106 6.64 -1.71 2.25
N MET A 107 6.90 -1.94 3.52
CA MET A 107 6.65 -0.99 4.61
C MET A 107 7.92 -0.76 5.41
N GLN A 108 8.27 0.51 5.60
CA GLN A 108 9.27 0.96 6.56
C GLN A 108 8.57 1.57 7.77
N TYR A 109 8.78 0.99 8.96
CA TYR A 109 8.19 1.44 10.22
C TYR A 109 9.27 1.70 11.27
N GLY A 110 8.93 2.50 12.30
CA GLY A 110 9.90 2.95 13.32
C GLY A 110 10.64 4.24 12.95
N GLY A 111 10.20 4.96 11.92
CA GLY A 111 10.79 6.24 11.50
C GLY A 111 11.91 6.09 10.46
N ILE A 112 12.68 7.16 10.28
CA ILE A 112 13.82 7.21 9.35
C ILE A 112 14.89 6.20 9.82
N GLY A 113 15.34 5.32 8.92
CA GLY A 113 16.30 4.27 9.27
C GLY A 113 15.68 3.12 10.09
N GLY A 114 14.35 3.06 10.17
CA GLY A 114 13.62 2.01 10.84
C GLY A 114 13.66 0.66 10.10
N HIS A 115 12.74 -0.23 10.47
CA HIS A 115 12.67 -1.57 9.91
C HIS A 115 11.94 -1.58 8.58
N LEU A 116 12.56 -2.19 7.57
CA LEU A 116 11.95 -2.45 6.27
C LEU A 116 11.47 -3.91 6.20
N ARG A 117 10.19 -4.11 5.91
CA ARG A 117 9.60 -5.43 5.68
C ARG A 117 8.77 -5.40 4.42
N ALA A 118 8.78 -6.50 3.69
CA ALA A 118 8.04 -6.60 2.45
C ALA A 118 7.46 -8.00 2.26
N PHE A 119 6.54 -8.10 1.33
CA PHE A 119 6.22 -9.37 0.67
C PHE A 119 5.78 -9.10 -0.77
N SER A 120 5.89 -10.13 -1.60
CA SER A 120 5.40 -10.11 -2.98
C SER A 120 4.37 -11.22 -3.22
N PHE A 121 3.45 -10.97 -4.14
CA PHE A 121 2.42 -11.93 -4.53
C PHE A 121 2.02 -11.75 -5.99
N SER A 122 1.54 -12.82 -6.60
CA SER A 122 1.07 -12.80 -7.99
C SER A 122 -0.31 -12.16 -8.07
N TYR A 123 -0.44 -11.17 -8.94
CA TYR A 123 -1.70 -10.53 -9.30
C TYR A 123 -1.52 -9.87 -10.67
N SER A 124 -2.39 -10.19 -11.63
CA SER A 124 -2.29 -9.62 -12.98
C SER A 124 -3.31 -8.50 -13.19
N ALA A 125 -2.85 -7.37 -13.70
CA ALA A 125 -3.72 -6.26 -14.11
C ALA A 125 -3.05 -5.44 -15.22
N SER A 126 -3.85 -4.70 -15.99
CA SER A 126 -3.37 -3.76 -17.00
C SER A 126 -2.69 -2.54 -16.38
N SER A 127 -3.09 -2.14 -15.16
CA SER A 127 -2.42 -1.14 -14.33
C SER A 127 -2.97 -1.13 -12.90
N LEU A 128 -2.30 -0.44 -11.96
CA LEU A 128 -2.85 -0.24 -10.61
C LEU A 128 -4.08 0.65 -10.66
N PHE A 129 -4.12 1.61 -11.59
CA PHE A 129 -5.29 2.43 -11.86
C PHE A 129 -6.51 1.57 -12.21
N ASP A 130 -6.40 0.65 -13.18
CA ASP A 130 -7.53 -0.20 -13.58
C ASP A 130 -7.96 -1.15 -12.47
N LEU A 131 -7.02 -1.51 -11.58
CA LEU A 131 -7.27 -2.36 -10.44
C LEU A 131 -7.98 -1.66 -9.27
N ILE A 132 -7.77 -0.35 -9.10
CA ILE A 132 -8.19 0.39 -7.90
C ILE A 132 -9.26 1.44 -8.20
N ALA A 133 -9.18 2.11 -9.36
CA ALA A 133 -9.93 3.35 -9.65
C ALA A 133 -11.45 3.16 -9.69
N ASP A 134 -11.94 1.97 -10.07
CA ASP A 134 -13.37 1.67 -10.10
C ASP A 134 -14.00 1.47 -8.71
N GLY A 135 -13.18 1.46 -7.65
CA GLY A 135 -13.62 1.32 -6.27
C GLY A 135 -14.20 -0.05 -5.92
N LYS A 136 -14.13 -1.04 -6.82
CA LYS A 136 -14.65 -2.38 -6.56
C LYS A 136 -13.72 -3.17 -5.65
N TYR A 137 -14.31 -3.84 -4.66
CA TYR A 137 -13.60 -4.77 -3.81
C TYR A 137 -13.11 -5.96 -4.63
N ARG A 138 -11.84 -6.35 -4.44
CA ARG A 138 -11.24 -7.54 -5.06
C ARG A 138 -10.42 -8.28 -4.02
N GLN A 139 -10.83 -9.50 -3.71
CA GLN A 139 -10.19 -10.31 -2.67
C GLN A 139 -8.78 -10.77 -3.06
N THR A 140 -7.86 -10.76 -2.09
CA THR A 140 -6.59 -11.51 -2.13
C THR A 140 -6.68 -12.77 -1.26
N ARG A 141 -5.71 -13.68 -1.40
CA ARG A 141 -5.62 -14.92 -0.59
C ARG A 141 -4.27 -15.02 0.11
N LEU A 142 -3.84 -13.94 0.75
CA LEU A 142 -2.52 -13.84 1.41
C LEU A 142 -2.60 -14.28 2.87
N GLY A 143 -3.75 -14.04 3.50
CA GLY A 143 -3.99 -14.37 4.88
C GLY A 143 -3.49 -13.31 5.86
N ARG A 144 -4.11 -13.32 7.04
CA ARG A 144 -3.84 -12.39 8.14
C ARG A 144 -2.37 -12.33 8.54
N SER A 145 -1.70 -13.49 8.63
CA SER A 145 -0.29 -13.57 9.05
C SER A 145 0.64 -12.81 8.09
N GLN A 146 0.39 -12.91 6.79
CA GLN A 146 1.17 -12.24 5.75
C GLN A 146 1.02 -10.72 5.82
N TRP A 147 -0.20 -10.22 6.05
CA TRP A 147 -0.40 -8.78 6.25
C TRP A 147 0.26 -8.29 7.53
N LYS A 148 0.07 -9.01 8.65
CA LYS A 148 0.71 -8.67 9.92
C LYS A 148 2.23 -8.71 9.85
N SER A 149 2.83 -9.47 8.93
CA SER A 149 4.29 -9.54 8.79
C SER A 149 4.93 -8.25 8.26
N LEU A 150 4.16 -7.30 7.71
CA LEU A 150 4.69 -6.01 7.25
C LEU A 150 5.15 -5.10 8.40
N ILE A 151 4.58 -5.26 9.60
CA ILE A 151 4.95 -4.48 10.78
C ILE A 151 5.06 -5.43 11.97
N SER A 152 6.27 -5.58 12.50
CA SER A 152 6.48 -6.39 13.71
C SER A 152 5.66 -5.82 14.86
N GLY A 153 4.91 -6.69 15.54
CA GLY A 153 4.01 -6.26 16.61
C GLY A 153 2.76 -5.51 16.12
N SER A 154 2.39 -5.63 14.84
CA SER A 154 1.09 -5.15 14.35
C SER A 154 -0.08 -5.78 15.12
N SER A 155 -1.18 -5.03 15.17
CA SER A 155 -2.35 -5.36 15.98
C SER A 155 -3.61 -5.27 15.14
N LEU A 156 -4.45 -6.31 15.20
CA LEU A 156 -5.71 -6.38 14.46
C LEU A 156 -6.76 -7.04 15.36
N GLN A 157 -8.02 -6.64 15.28
CA GLN A 157 -9.11 -7.43 15.87
C GLN A 157 -9.17 -8.81 15.18
N ARG A 158 -9.75 -9.82 15.86
CA ARG A 158 -9.50 -11.24 15.52
C ARG A 158 -10.31 -11.79 14.34
N HIS A 159 -11.38 -11.11 13.93
CA HIS A 159 -12.40 -11.64 13.03
C HIS A 159 -12.58 -10.77 11.76
N CYS A 160 -13.57 -11.11 10.93
CA CYS A 160 -13.77 -10.68 9.53
C CYS A 160 -12.59 -11.00 8.59
N ASN A 161 -11.39 -10.45 8.88
CA ASN A 161 -10.15 -10.65 8.11
C ASN A 161 -10.30 -10.40 6.60
N ARG A 162 -11.13 -9.43 6.21
CA ARG A 162 -11.33 -9.10 4.79
C ARG A 162 -10.08 -8.44 4.24
N GLU A 163 -9.52 -9.02 3.19
CA GLU A 163 -8.30 -8.54 2.56
C GLU A 163 -8.48 -8.31 1.05
N GLY A 164 -7.58 -7.51 0.47
CA GLY A 164 -7.46 -7.31 -0.97
C GLY A 164 -7.40 -5.84 -1.36
N PHE A 165 -8.04 -5.51 -2.49
CA PHE A 165 -8.12 -4.15 -3.04
C PHE A 165 -9.47 -3.49 -2.72
N ASN A 166 -9.47 -2.18 -2.49
CA ASN A 166 -10.66 -1.38 -2.15
C ASN A 166 -11.48 -1.99 -0.99
N VAL A 167 -10.78 -2.36 0.07
CA VAL A 167 -11.33 -3.07 1.21
C VAL A 167 -12.04 -2.09 2.13
N ARG A 168 -13.31 -2.35 2.42
CA ARG A 168 -14.14 -1.57 3.32
C ARG A 168 -15.19 -2.47 3.98
N GLY A 169 -15.79 -1.97 5.06
CA GLY A 169 -16.93 -2.64 5.69
C GLY A 169 -18.20 -2.58 4.84
N ASP A 170 -19.15 -3.47 5.13
CA ASP A 170 -20.43 -3.58 4.40
C ASP A 170 -21.51 -2.62 4.91
N SER A 171 -21.33 -2.03 6.10
CA SER A 171 -22.44 -1.38 6.77
C SER A 171 -22.92 -0.10 6.08
N LYS A 172 -24.22 -0.06 5.75
CA LYS A 172 -24.98 1.16 5.43
C LYS A 172 -25.06 2.14 6.61
N LEU A 173 -24.71 1.70 7.83
CA LEU A 173 -24.64 2.53 9.03
C LEU A 173 -23.39 3.42 9.05
N SER A 174 -22.59 3.47 7.97
CA SER A 174 -21.42 4.34 7.83
C SER A 174 -21.70 5.83 8.06
N LYS A 175 -22.97 6.26 8.01
CA LYS A 175 -23.37 7.63 8.41
C LYS A 175 -23.21 7.89 9.92
N TYR A 176 -23.18 6.84 10.74
CA TYR A 176 -23.14 6.90 12.20
C TYR A 176 -21.89 6.24 12.82
N ARG A 177 -21.15 5.43 12.06
CA ARG A 177 -19.95 4.72 12.55
C ARG A 177 -18.77 4.90 11.61
N VAL A 178 -17.63 5.29 12.17
CA VAL A 178 -16.38 5.55 11.44
C VAL A 178 -15.63 4.23 11.21
N THR A 179 -16.02 3.49 10.17
CA THR A 179 -15.34 2.22 9.83
C THR A 179 -14.01 2.46 9.14
N VAL A 180 -13.04 1.57 9.35
CA VAL A 180 -11.78 1.61 8.58
C VAL A 180 -11.96 1.06 7.17
N LYS A 181 -11.14 1.57 6.25
CA LYS A 181 -11.07 1.13 4.86
C LYS A 181 -9.64 1.31 4.34
N VAL A 182 -9.19 0.44 3.44
CA VAL A 182 -7.85 0.46 2.84
C VAL A 182 -7.91 0.19 1.34
N ARG A 183 -7.03 0.82 0.55
CA ARG A 183 -6.96 0.58 -0.91
C ARG A 183 -6.29 -0.73 -1.24
N LEU A 184 -5.31 -1.13 -0.44
CA LEU A 184 -4.72 -2.47 -0.45
C LEU A 184 -4.35 -2.85 0.98
N GLY A 185 -4.85 -3.99 1.47
CA GLY A 185 -4.58 -4.42 2.83
C GLY A 185 -5.60 -5.41 3.37
N ILE A 186 -5.61 -5.53 4.70
CA ILE A 186 -6.60 -6.29 5.48
C ILE A 186 -7.30 -5.35 6.47
N ILE A 187 -8.61 -5.55 6.64
CA ILE A 187 -9.40 -4.96 7.72
C ILE A 187 -9.94 -6.07 8.63
N ALA A 188 -10.19 -5.73 9.89
CA ALA A 188 -10.74 -6.65 10.86
C ALA A 188 -11.62 -5.94 11.90
N ASN A 189 -12.51 -6.72 12.50
CA ASN A 189 -13.31 -6.40 13.68
C ASN A 189 -13.36 -7.61 14.62
N GLN A 190 -14.12 -7.46 15.69
CA GLN A 190 -14.42 -8.50 16.68
C GLN A 190 -15.59 -9.40 16.28
N GLN A 191 -16.39 -9.02 15.26
CA GLN A 191 -17.48 -9.85 14.76
C GLN A 191 -17.06 -10.72 13.57
N THR A 192 -17.79 -11.81 13.32
CA THR A 192 -17.53 -12.70 12.19
C THR A 192 -17.83 -12.04 10.84
N HIS A 193 -18.77 -11.09 10.81
CA HIS A 193 -19.14 -10.31 9.63
C HIS A 193 -18.34 -9.00 9.54
N CYS A 194 -18.21 -8.45 8.34
CA CYS A 194 -17.36 -7.30 8.04
C CYS A 194 -18.12 -5.96 8.01
N ASP A 195 -19.12 -5.76 8.86
CA ASP A 195 -19.94 -4.54 8.82
C ASP A 195 -19.22 -3.32 9.36
N THR A 196 -18.58 -3.46 10.53
CA THR A 196 -17.94 -2.37 11.26
C THR A 196 -16.49 -2.69 11.60
N PRO A 197 -15.60 -2.79 10.60
CA PRO A 197 -14.17 -2.94 10.82
C PRO A 197 -13.61 -1.73 11.56
N ASP A 198 -12.82 -1.96 12.61
CA ASP A 198 -12.15 -0.90 13.39
C ASP A 198 -10.62 -0.99 13.31
N SER A 199 -10.06 -2.05 12.72
CA SER A 199 -8.61 -2.26 12.62
C SER A 199 -8.15 -2.64 11.21
N TYR A 200 -6.93 -2.25 10.84
CA TYR A 200 -6.34 -2.60 9.55
C TYR A 200 -4.81 -2.74 9.58
N VAL A 201 -4.28 -3.45 8.60
CA VAL A 201 -2.89 -3.34 8.14
C VAL A 201 -2.94 -3.14 6.63
N GLY A 202 -2.34 -2.06 6.12
CA GLY A 202 -2.42 -1.76 4.70
C GLY A 202 -2.06 -0.32 4.35
N LEU A 203 -2.42 0.06 3.14
CA LEU A 203 -2.13 1.35 2.53
C LEU A 203 -3.36 1.96 1.85
N GLY A 204 -3.34 3.28 1.69
CA GLY A 204 -4.51 4.03 1.30
C GLY A 204 -5.63 3.90 2.33
N ALA A 205 -5.28 4.01 3.60
CA ALA A 205 -6.18 3.85 4.73
C ALA A 205 -6.93 5.15 5.07
N GLU A 206 -8.12 5.01 5.66
CA GLU A 206 -8.91 6.10 6.24
C GLU A 206 -9.94 5.52 7.23
N GLY A 207 -10.33 6.32 8.23
CA GLY A 207 -11.35 5.96 9.22
C GLY A 207 -10.76 5.41 10.53
N GLY A 208 -11.64 5.01 11.45
CA GLY A 208 -11.30 4.43 12.75
C GLY A 208 -10.78 5.39 13.82
N LEU A 209 -10.48 6.66 13.57
CA LEU A 209 -9.78 7.46 14.60
C LEU A 209 -10.71 8.24 15.57
N ASN A 210 -12.03 8.21 15.35
CA ASN A 210 -13.00 9.00 16.12
C ASN A 210 -14.14 8.12 16.66
N TYR A 211 -14.02 7.69 17.93
CA TYR A 211 -15.08 7.03 18.70
C TYR A 211 -15.49 7.92 19.90
N PRO A 212 -16.45 8.85 19.72
CA PRO A 212 -16.88 9.74 20.79
C PRO A 212 -17.66 9.02 21.91
N SER A 213 -18.25 7.86 21.62
CA SER A 213 -19.11 7.12 22.55
C SER A 213 -18.40 6.08 23.41
N ASP A 214 -17.09 5.82 23.18
CA ASP A 214 -16.32 4.81 23.91
C ASP A 214 -14.93 5.35 24.27
N PRO A 215 -14.84 6.15 25.35
CA PRO A 215 -13.63 6.89 25.71
C PRO A 215 -12.51 6.00 26.26
N ASN A 216 -12.74 4.72 26.55
CA ASN A 216 -11.74 3.87 27.20
C ASN A 216 -11.30 2.66 26.34
N TRP A 217 -12.15 2.14 25.45
CA TRP A 217 -11.86 0.86 24.78
C TRP A 217 -11.30 1.00 23.37
N CYS A 218 -11.69 2.06 22.67
CA CYS A 218 -11.35 2.35 21.27
C CYS A 218 -10.44 3.58 21.14
N GLN A 219 -9.39 3.64 21.97
CA GLN A 219 -8.44 4.75 21.99
C GLN A 219 -7.06 4.27 21.56
N PRO A 220 -6.66 4.48 20.29
CA PRO A 220 -5.26 4.32 19.92
C PRO A 220 -4.40 5.36 20.65
N PRO A 221 -3.13 5.04 20.97
CA PRO A 221 -2.23 5.95 21.69
C PRO A 221 -1.95 7.25 20.92
N ASP A 222 -2.12 7.22 19.60
CA ASP A 222 -2.02 8.37 18.70
C ASP A 222 -3.30 8.39 17.83
N LYS A 223 -3.98 9.53 17.76
CA LYS A 223 -5.22 9.74 16.96
C LYS A 223 -4.99 10.50 15.66
N SER A 224 -3.75 10.82 15.33
CA SER A 224 -3.42 11.47 14.07
C SER A 224 -3.55 10.50 12.89
N VAL A 225 -3.61 11.08 11.69
CA VAL A 225 -3.80 10.37 10.44
C VAL A 225 -2.81 9.21 10.31
N ASN A 226 -3.35 8.08 9.85
CA ASN A 226 -2.59 6.94 9.38
C ASN A 226 -3.14 6.51 8.03
N SER A 227 -2.52 6.95 6.94
CA SER A 227 -2.91 6.56 5.58
C SER A 227 -2.21 5.28 5.10
N ALA A 228 -1.18 4.82 5.82
CA ALA A 228 -0.48 3.57 5.56
C ALA A 228 0.26 3.06 6.80
N GLY A 229 0.08 1.79 7.11
CA GLY A 229 0.64 1.13 8.28
C GLY A 229 -0.37 0.23 8.98
N ASN A 230 -0.45 0.31 10.30
CA ASN A 230 -1.32 -0.49 11.13
C ASN A 230 -2.13 0.37 12.12
N LEU A 231 -3.46 0.17 12.13
CA LEU A 231 -4.35 0.62 13.19
C LEU A 231 -4.97 -0.61 13.86
N GLY A 232 -4.80 -0.73 15.17
CA GLY A 232 -5.47 -1.72 16.00
C GLY A 232 -6.17 -1.01 17.15
N GLN A 233 -7.46 -1.25 17.34
CA GLN A 233 -8.26 -0.67 18.42
C GLN A 233 -9.49 -1.54 18.71
N CYS A 234 -10.23 -1.22 19.77
CA CYS A 234 -11.43 -1.95 20.16
C CYS A 234 -11.18 -3.45 20.40
N SER A 235 -10.28 -3.76 21.34
CA SER A 235 -9.77 -5.11 21.66
C SER A 235 -9.06 -5.84 20.50
N PRO A 236 -8.01 -5.24 19.91
CA PRO A 236 -7.21 -5.93 18.92
C PRO A 236 -6.25 -6.94 19.59
N ASP A 237 -5.71 -7.85 18.81
CA ASP A 237 -4.94 -9.00 19.31
C ASP A 237 -3.56 -8.66 19.92
N ASN A 238 -3.05 -7.44 19.72
CA ASN A 238 -1.77 -6.98 20.27
C ASN A 238 -1.85 -5.56 20.86
N GLY A 239 -2.97 -5.26 21.53
CA GLY A 239 -3.23 -3.96 22.16
C GLY A 239 -3.46 -2.83 21.16
N ASN A 240 -3.89 -1.67 21.64
CA ASN A 240 -4.19 -0.54 20.77
C ASN A 240 -2.90 0.00 20.11
N LYS A 241 -2.92 0.19 18.79
CA LYS A 241 -1.78 0.63 17.97
C LYS A 241 -2.26 1.63 16.93
N ASN A 242 -1.44 2.63 16.63
CA ASN A 242 -1.55 3.45 15.44
C ASN A 242 -0.14 3.67 14.85
N THR A 243 0.42 2.61 14.27
CA THR A 243 1.78 2.60 13.73
C THR A 243 1.75 3.03 12.27
N LYS A 244 2.34 4.19 11.99
CA LYS A 244 2.52 4.70 10.62
C LYS A 244 3.72 4.03 9.97
N ALA A 245 3.64 3.84 8.66
CA ALA A 245 4.75 3.33 7.86
C ALA A 245 4.89 4.14 6.57
N MET A 246 6.14 4.32 6.14
CA MET A 246 6.41 4.70 4.76
C MET A 246 6.23 3.46 3.89
N THR A 247 5.31 3.51 2.93
CA THR A 247 4.88 2.34 2.16
C THR A 247 5.16 2.50 0.69
N TYR A 248 5.63 1.43 0.05
CA TYR A 248 5.97 1.41 -1.37
C TYR A 248 5.17 0.33 -2.09
N ILE A 249 4.65 0.67 -3.26
CA ILE A 249 4.04 -0.28 -4.18
C ILE A 249 4.98 -0.41 -5.37
N LEU A 250 5.51 -1.61 -5.57
CA LEU A 250 6.25 -1.95 -6.78
C LEU A 250 5.51 -3.04 -7.57
N VAL A 251 5.65 -3.01 -8.88
CA VAL A 251 5.01 -3.92 -9.81
C VAL A 251 6.03 -4.55 -10.74
N ARG A 252 5.73 -5.76 -11.23
CA ARG A 252 6.62 -6.51 -12.11
C ARG A 252 5.86 -7.42 -13.07
#